data_AF-A0A7J6PUK2-F1
#
_entry.id   AF-A0A7J6PUK2-F1
#
_cell.length_a   1.000
_cell.length_b   1.000
_cell.length_c   1.000
_cell.angle_alpha   90.00
_cell.angle_beta   90.00
_cell.angle_gamma   90.00
#
_symmetry.space_group_name_H-M   'P 1'
#
loop_
_entity.id
_entity.type
_entity.pdbx_description
1 polymer ?
#
loop_
_entity_poly.entity_id
_entity_poly.type
_entity_poly.pdbx_seq_one_letter_code
_entity_poly.pdbx_strand_id
1 'polypeptide(L)'
;SQTAGELSSRVKELDNTKHILQEAHDLAQGVITIHHTVNTCNEALLNDNVDDAAKDIAKIREIKQKYPKICEVCDNATMKESKRLEDEVCSSVRKAFDRAIIGADKDGVSRCARLFYPLGMTTEAVAR
;
A
#
# COMPACT_ATOMS: atom_id res chain seq x y z
N SER A 1 0.40 -13.24 50.81
CA SER A 1 0.73 -12.55 49.54
C SER A 1 0.43 -13.40 48.29
N GLN A 2 -0.35 -14.49 48.39
CA GLN A 2 -0.69 -15.37 47.27
C GLN A 2 -1.67 -14.72 46.27
N THR A 3 -2.64 -13.98 46.80
CA THR A 3 -3.62 -13.19 46.02
C THR A 3 -2.98 -12.11 45.14
N ALA A 4 -1.87 -11.51 45.59
CA ALA A 4 -1.15 -10.50 44.81
C ALA A 4 -0.40 -11.11 43.62
N GLY A 5 0.14 -12.31 43.77
CA GLY A 5 0.80 -13.05 42.70
C GLY A 5 -0.20 -13.51 41.62
N GLU A 6 -1.36 -14.04 42.04
CA GLU A 6 -2.45 -14.40 41.13
C GLU A 6 -2.99 -13.20 40.36
N LEU A 7 -3.20 -12.06 41.04
CA LEU A 7 -3.63 -10.83 40.40
C LEU A 7 -2.60 -10.34 39.37
N SER A 8 -1.31 -10.38 39.70
CA SER A 8 -0.24 -9.99 38.77
C SER A 8 -0.20 -10.89 37.52
N SER A 9 -0.40 -12.20 37.65
CA SER A 9 -0.49 -13.11 36.49
C SER A 9 -1.68 -12.75 35.60
N ARG A 10 -2.86 -12.56 36.19
CA ARG A 10 -4.08 -12.22 35.45
C ARG A 10 -3.96 -10.88 34.73
N VAL A 11 -3.31 -9.89 35.33
CA VAL A 11 -3.04 -8.59 34.66
C VAL A 11 -2.15 -8.80 33.43
N LYS A 12 -1.08 -9.58 33.54
CA LYS A 12 -0.21 -9.89 32.39
C LYS A 12 -0.94 -10.65 31.28
N GLU A 13 -1.80 -11.60 31.64
CA GLU A 13 -2.64 -12.32 30.68
C GLU A 13 -3.61 -11.39 29.94
N LEU A 14 -4.21 -10.43 30.66
CA LEU A 14 -5.08 -9.41 30.07
C LEU A 14 -4.31 -8.46 29.14
N ASP A 15 -3.12 -8.01 29.53
CA ASP A 15 -2.27 -7.16 28.68
C ASP A 15 -1.86 -7.89 27.39
N ASN A 16 -1.49 -9.17 27.50
CA ASN A 16 -1.18 -10.00 26.33
C ASN A 16 -2.41 -10.17 25.43
N THR A 17 -3.57 -10.46 26.01
CA THR A 17 -4.82 -10.61 25.25
C THR A 17 -5.19 -9.31 24.53
N LYS A 18 -5.10 -8.17 25.22
CA LYS A 18 -5.34 -6.85 24.64
C LYS A 18 -4.39 -6.57 23.46
N HIS A 19 -3.11 -6.90 23.62
CA HIS A 19 -2.11 -6.71 22.57
C HIS A 19 -2.44 -7.55 21.32
N ILE A 20 -2.76 -8.84 21.49
CA ILE A 20 -3.15 -9.73 20.39
C ILE A 20 -4.41 -9.22 19.68
N LEU A 21 -5.42 -8.78 20.45
CA LEU A 21 -6.64 -8.22 19.88
C LEU A 21 -6.39 -6.94 19.08
N GLN A 22 -5.48 -6.08 19.55
CA GLN A 22 -5.09 -4.87 18.82
C GLN A 22 -4.39 -5.22 17.50
N GLU A 23 -3.46 -6.18 17.51
CA GLU A 23 -2.80 -6.63 16.28
C GLU A 23 -3.80 -7.23 15.27
N ALA A 24 -4.74 -8.05 15.75
CA ALA A 24 -5.79 -8.62 14.91
C ALA A 24 -6.72 -7.54 14.32
N HIS A 25 -7.10 -6.55 15.14
CA HIS A 25 -7.89 -5.41 14.69
C HIS A 25 -7.16 -4.59 13.63
N ASP A 26 -5.89 -4.28 13.86
CA ASP A 26 -5.07 -3.49 12.96
C ASP A 26 -4.85 -4.20 11.62
N LEU A 27 -4.68 -5.53 11.64
CA LEU A 27 -4.60 -6.36 10.46
C LEU A 27 -5.93 -6.36 9.68
N ALA A 28 -7.06 -6.55 10.35
CA ALA A 28 -8.39 -6.52 9.74
C ALA A 28 -8.69 -5.15 9.09
N GLN A 29 -8.35 -4.06 9.79
CA GLN A 29 -8.46 -2.71 9.25
C GLN A 29 -7.56 -2.51 8.02
N GLY A 30 -6.36 -3.10 8.03
CA GLY A 30 -5.48 -3.16 6.86
C GLY A 30 -6.15 -3.82 5.65
N VAL A 31 -6.80 -4.97 5.86
CA VAL A 31 -7.49 -5.72 4.77
C VAL A 31 -8.63 -4.88 4.18
N ILE A 32 -9.48 -4.30 5.03
CA ILE A 32 -10.57 -3.41 4.61
C ILE A 32 -10.01 -2.24 3.79
N THR A 33 -8.92 -1.66 4.27
CA THR A 33 -8.28 -0.51 3.61
C THR A 33 -7.72 -0.91 2.25
N ILE A 34 -7.06 -2.06 2.11
CA ILE A 34 -6.57 -2.54 0.81
C ILE A 34 -7.73 -2.73 -0.17
N HIS A 35 -8.81 -3.39 0.25
CA HIS A 35 -9.96 -3.64 -0.63
C HIS A 35 -10.59 -2.33 -1.13
N HIS A 36 -10.80 -1.38 -0.22
CA HIS A 36 -11.30 -0.05 -0.61
C HIS A 36 -10.33 0.67 -1.54
N THR A 37 -9.03 0.65 -1.24
CA THR A 37 -7.99 1.35 -2.01
C THR A 37 -7.80 0.73 -3.42
N VAL A 38 -8.06 -0.56 -3.58
CA VAL A 38 -8.10 -1.22 -4.90
C VAL A 38 -9.23 -0.64 -5.76
N ASN A 39 -10.42 -0.45 -5.18
CA ASN A 39 -11.56 0.12 -5.90
C ASN A 39 -11.29 1.58 -6.30
N THR A 40 -10.79 2.41 -5.36
CA THR A 40 -10.47 3.82 -5.66
C THR A 40 -9.35 3.94 -6.69
N CYS A 41 -8.35 3.05 -6.65
CA CYS A 41 -7.28 3.03 -7.65
C CYS A 41 -7.82 2.71 -9.04
N ASN A 42 -8.73 1.75 -9.14
CA ASN A 42 -9.35 1.39 -10.40
C ASN A 42 -10.22 2.53 -10.96
N GLU A 43 -11.01 3.20 -10.10
CA GLU A 43 -11.77 4.39 -10.46
C GLU A 43 -10.86 5.54 -10.93
N ALA A 44 -9.73 5.76 -10.26
CA ALA A 44 -8.75 6.77 -10.66
C ALA A 44 -8.17 6.50 -12.05
N LEU A 45 -7.84 5.24 -12.35
CA LEU A 45 -7.38 4.84 -13.69
C LEU A 45 -8.45 5.02 -14.77
N LEU A 46 -9.71 4.66 -14.47
CA LEU A 46 -10.83 4.85 -15.41
C LEU A 46 -11.09 6.33 -15.75
N ASN A 47 -10.69 7.24 -14.86
CA ASN A 47 -10.80 8.68 -15.05
C ASN A 47 -9.47 9.34 -15.51
N ASP A 48 -8.50 8.55 -15.99
CA ASP A 48 -7.16 9.01 -16.41
C ASP A 48 -6.38 9.79 -15.33
N ASN A 49 -6.73 9.60 -14.05
CA ASN A 49 -6.08 10.24 -12.92
C ASN A 49 -4.95 9.37 -12.36
N VAL A 50 -3.82 9.38 -13.07
CA VAL A 50 -2.64 8.57 -12.75
C VAL A 50 -1.99 8.97 -11.42
N ASP A 51 -2.05 10.25 -11.04
CA ASP A 51 -1.45 10.74 -9.79
C ASP A 51 -2.16 10.14 -8.56
N ASP A 52 -3.50 10.11 -8.57
CA ASP A 52 -4.25 9.52 -7.46
C ASP A 52 -4.17 7.98 -7.46
N ALA A 53 -4.20 7.35 -8.63
CA ALA A 53 -3.95 5.91 -8.74
C ALA A 53 -2.56 5.53 -8.17
N ALA A 54 -1.52 6.35 -8.43
CA ALA A 54 -0.20 6.13 -7.87
C ALA A 54 -0.14 6.27 -6.34
N LYS A 55 -0.89 7.22 -5.76
CA LYS A 55 -1.01 7.34 -4.30
C LYS A 55 -1.69 6.13 -3.67
N ASP A 56 -2.73 5.60 -4.33
CA ASP A 56 -3.44 4.42 -3.86
C ASP A 56 -2.55 3.18 -3.88
N ILE A 57 -1.76 2.98 -4.94
CA ILE A 57 -0.75 1.92 -4.99
C ILE A 57 0.30 2.10 -3.89
N ALA A 58 0.79 3.32 -3.67
CA ALA A 58 1.76 3.61 -2.61
C ALA A 58 1.20 3.23 -1.22
N LYS A 59 -0.06 3.58 -0.95
CA LYS A 59 -0.76 3.23 0.28
C LYS A 59 -0.91 1.72 0.45
N ILE A 60 -1.28 1.00 -0.61
CA ILE A 60 -1.36 -0.47 -0.56
C ILE A 60 0.02 -1.06 -0.22
N ARG A 61 1.10 -0.55 -0.82
CA ARG A 61 2.47 -1.00 -0.52
C ARG A 61 2.87 -0.71 0.92
N GLU A 62 2.56 0.47 1.45
CA GLU A 62 2.80 0.84 2.84
C GLU A 62 2.10 -0.13 3.80
N ILE A 63 0.83 -0.47 3.55
CA ILE A 63 0.07 -1.42 4.37
C ILE A 63 0.73 -2.81 4.33
N LYS A 64 1.15 -3.28 3.15
CA LYS A 64 1.85 -4.58 3.00
C LYS A 64 3.19 -4.61 3.74
N GLN A 65 3.90 -3.48 3.80
CA GLN A 65 5.14 -3.36 4.57
C GLN A 65 4.88 -3.33 6.08
N LYS A 66 3.86 -2.59 6.51
CA LYS A 66 3.48 -2.48 7.93
C LYS A 66 2.95 -3.81 8.48
N TYR A 67 2.22 -4.58 7.68
CA TYR A 67 1.62 -5.84 8.06
C TYR A 67 2.00 -6.96 7.07
N PRO A 68 3.19 -7.58 7.20
CA PRO A 68 3.66 -8.59 6.25
C PRO A 68 2.72 -9.79 6.07
N LYS A 69 2.02 -10.18 7.14
CA LYS A 69 1.02 -11.27 7.14
C LYS A 69 -0.28 -10.91 6.40
N ILE A 70 -0.46 -9.66 5.96
CA ILE A 70 -1.70 -9.24 5.31
C ILE A 70 -1.96 -9.99 4.00
N CYS A 71 -0.90 -10.41 3.31
CA CYS A 71 -0.99 -11.20 2.09
C CYS A 71 -1.55 -12.61 2.34
N GLU A 72 -1.51 -13.11 3.57
CA GLU A 72 -2.05 -14.43 3.95
C GLU A 72 -3.55 -14.36 4.30
N VAL A 73 -4.03 -13.18 4.72
CA VAL A 73 -5.42 -12.98 5.19
C VAL A 73 -6.30 -12.20 4.20
N CYS A 74 -5.70 -11.37 3.34
CA CYS A 74 -6.42 -10.70 2.28
C CYS A 74 -6.81 -11.71 1.20
N ASP A 75 -8.01 -11.58 0.64
CA ASP A 75 -8.48 -12.53 -0.35
C ASP A 75 -7.63 -12.48 -1.63
N ASN A 76 -7.49 -13.64 -2.27
CA ASN A 76 -6.62 -13.79 -3.44
C ASN A 76 -7.08 -12.93 -4.63
N ALA A 77 -8.38 -12.61 -4.75
CA ALA A 77 -8.88 -11.78 -5.84
C ALA A 77 -8.44 -10.34 -5.67
N THR A 78 -8.63 -9.74 -4.48
CA THR A 78 -8.14 -8.39 -4.14
C THR A 78 -6.63 -8.29 -4.30
N MET A 79 -5.86 -9.31 -3.89
CA MET A 79 -4.40 -9.29 -4.01
C MET A 79 -3.93 -9.36 -5.46
N LYS A 80 -4.56 -10.19 -6.30
CA LYS A 80 -4.30 -10.23 -7.74
C LYS A 80 -4.66 -8.92 -8.42
N GLU A 81 -5.80 -8.35 -8.07
CA GLU A 81 -6.26 -7.09 -8.64
C GLU A 81 -5.36 -5.92 -8.24
N SER A 82 -4.97 -5.85 -6.96
CA SER A 82 -3.95 -4.90 -6.48
C SER A 82 -2.66 -4.98 -7.30
N LYS A 83 -2.21 -6.20 -7.64
CA LYS A 83 -0.99 -6.39 -8.42
C LYS A 83 -1.18 -5.94 -9.88
N ARG A 84 -2.30 -6.30 -10.49
CA ARG A 84 -2.68 -5.87 -11.84
C ARG A 84 -2.69 -4.35 -11.95
N LEU A 85 -3.34 -3.67 -10.99
CA LEU A 85 -3.41 -2.22 -10.91
C LEU A 85 -2.03 -1.59 -10.70
N GLU A 86 -1.20 -2.15 -9.83
CA GLU A 86 0.18 -1.67 -9.65
C GLU A 86 0.96 -1.69 -10.96
N ASP A 87 0.91 -2.78 -11.71
CA ASP A 87 1.62 -2.93 -12.97
C ASP A 87 1.08 -1.94 -14.03
N GLU A 88 -0.24 -1.74 -14.07
CA GLU A 88 -0.92 -0.79 -14.96
C GLU A 88 -0.55 0.66 -14.65
N VAL A 89 -0.60 1.06 -13.37
CA VAL A 89 -0.19 2.40 -12.91
C VAL A 89 1.28 2.64 -13.25
N CYS A 90 2.17 1.68 -12.94
CA CYS A 90 3.60 1.81 -13.26
C CYS A 90 3.85 1.94 -14.77
N SER A 91 3.07 1.24 -15.60
CA SER A 91 3.13 1.36 -17.06
C SER A 91 2.65 2.74 -17.52
N SER A 92 1.54 3.24 -16.97
CA SER A 92 0.97 4.55 -17.29
C SER A 92 1.91 5.70 -16.89
N VAL A 93 2.50 5.65 -15.69
CA VAL A 93 3.49 6.64 -15.24
C VAL A 93 4.72 6.61 -16.14
N ARG A 94 5.25 5.44 -16.51
CA ARG A 94 6.36 5.32 -17.46
C ARG A 94 6.06 5.97 -18.80
N LYS A 95 4.91 5.64 -19.40
CA LYS A 95 4.49 6.22 -20.69
C LYS A 95 4.32 7.73 -20.59
N ALA A 96 3.78 8.24 -19.49
CA ALA A 96 3.63 9.68 -19.25
C ALA A 96 4.99 10.38 -19.12
N PHE A 97 5.92 9.78 -18.37
CA PHE A 97 7.29 10.26 -18.22
C PHE A 97 8.02 10.30 -19.57
N ASP A 98 7.93 9.24 -20.37
CA ASP A 98 8.55 9.17 -21.69
C ASP A 98 8.01 10.22 -22.66
N ARG A 99 6.69 10.41 -22.68
CA ARG A 99 6.06 11.47 -23.47
C ARG A 99 6.55 12.86 -23.03
N ALA A 100 6.70 13.09 -21.72
CA ALA A 100 7.19 14.36 -21.20
C ALA A 100 8.65 14.60 -21.60
N ILE A 101 9.51 13.57 -21.58
CA ILE A 101 10.89 13.67 -22.08
C ILE A 101 10.92 14.04 -23.55
N ILE A 102 10.19 13.28 -24.39
CA ILE A 102 10.16 13.50 -25.85
C ILE A 102 9.62 14.90 -26.18
N GLY A 103 8.62 15.35 -25.44
CA GLY A 103 8.01 16.68 -25.58
C GLY A 103 8.81 17.82 -24.95
N ALA A 104 9.95 17.55 -24.31
CA ALA A 104 10.73 18.52 -23.53
C ALA A 104 9.92 19.24 -22.41
N ASP A 105 8.88 18.59 -21.89
CA ASP A 105 8.05 19.07 -20.78
C ASP A 105 8.73 18.77 -19.44
N LYS A 106 9.53 19.74 -18.97
CA LYS A 106 10.29 19.61 -17.72
C LYS A 106 9.40 19.40 -16.49
N ASP A 107 8.22 20.03 -16.48
CA ASP A 107 7.30 19.93 -15.35
C ASP A 107 6.63 18.56 -15.31
N GLY A 108 6.24 18.03 -16.48
CA GLY A 108 5.75 16.66 -16.63
C GLY A 108 6.78 15.61 -16.23
N VAL A 109 8.04 15.78 -16.64
CA VAL A 109 9.16 14.91 -16.23
C VAL A 109 9.31 14.90 -14.71
N SER A 110 9.37 16.08 -14.09
CA SER A 110 9.50 16.23 -12.64
C SER A 110 8.30 15.61 -11.90
N ARG A 111 7.07 15.85 -12.37
CA ARG A 111 5.85 15.29 -11.79
C ARG A 111 5.90 13.76 -11.79
N CYS A 112 6.16 13.14 -12.94
CA CYS A 112 6.20 11.69 -13.05
C CYS A 112 7.39 11.06 -12.29
N ALA A 113 8.57 11.69 -12.28
CA ALA A 113 9.72 11.19 -11.53
C ALA A 113 9.46 11.09 -10.02
N ARG A 114 8.68 12.02 -9.44
CA ARG A 114 8.28 11.98 -8.03
C ARG A 114 7.44 10.76 -7.68
N LEU A 115 6.77 10.14 -8.65
CA LEU A 115 5.96 8.93 -8.45
C LEU A 115 6.80 7.65 -8.47
N PHE A 116 8.04 7.67 -8.95
CA PHE A 116 8.85 6.45 -9.06
C PHE A 116 9.22 5.86 -7.71
N TYR A 117 9.60 6.68 -6.72
CA TYR A 117 9.92 6.19 -5.38
C TYR A 117 8.72 5.51 -4.69
N PRO A 118 7.53 6.15 -4.57
CA PRO A 118 6.38 5.51 -3.92
C PRO A 118 5.87 4.27 -4.67
N LEU A 119 6.10 4.19 -5.98
CA LEU A 119 5.80 3.00 -6.80
C LEU A 119 6.95 1.97 -6.81
N GLY A 120 8.07 2.22 -6.13
CA GLY A 120 9.25 1.36 -6.13
C GLY A 120 9.89 1.13 -7.49
N MET A 121 9.76 2.10 -8.40
CA MET A 121 10.36 2.12 -9.74
C MET A 121 11.76 2.76 -9.72
N THR A 122 12.49 2.63 -8.61
CA THR A 122 13.73 3.38 -8.35
C THR A 122 14.87 3.07 -9.32
N THR A 123 14.86 1.92 -9.97
CA THR A 123 15.85 1.54 -10.99
C THR A 123 15.57 2.14 -12.37
N GLU A 124 14.34 2.59 -12.63
CA GLU A 124 13.94 3.10 -13.94
C GLU A 124 14.44 4.53 -14.19
N ALA A 125 14.71 5.30 -13.13
CA ALA A 125 15.39 6.59 -13.22
C ALA A 125 16.87 6.46 -13.60
N VAL A 126 17.48 5.28 -13.41
CA VAL A 126 18.92 5.03 -13.55
C VAL A 126 19.26 4.33 -14.87
N ALA A 127 18.29 3.69 -15.52
CA ALA A 127 18.50 2.92 -16.75
C ALA A 127 18.58 3.78 -18.04
N ARG A 128 18.82 5.10 -17.92
CA ARG A 128 18.96 6.02 -19.06
C ARG A 128 20.18 6.90 -18.91
#